data_AF-A0A2G6FY50-F1
#
_entry.id   AF-A0A2G6FY50-F1
#
_cell.length_a   1.000
_cell.length_b   1.000
_cell.length_c   1.000
_cell.angle_alpha   90.00
_cell.angle_beta   90.00
_cell.angle_gamma   90.00
#
_symmetry.space_group_name_H-M   'P 1'
#
loop_
_entity.id
_entity.type
_entity.pdbx_description
1 polymer ?
#
loop_
_entity_poly.entity_id
_entity_poly.type
_entity_poly.pdbx_seq_one_letter_code
_entity_poly.pdbx_strand_id
1 'polypeptide(L)'
;MTTAYLYRQNNHYTGFEIDGHADYASDDDIVCAAISISSITALNALELLLGIEPKCEQDELRGYLKCVLPTGLSGQQLDKSPTLNTL
;
A
#
# COMPACT_ATOMS: atom_id res chain seq x y z
N MET A 1 -0.68 -6.35 16.86
CA MET A 1 -1.17 -4.95 16.77
C MET A 1 -0.67 -4.36 15.46
N THR A 2 -1.56 -3.97 14.55
CA THR A 2 -1.18 -3.49 13.22
C THR A 2 -0.87 -2.00 13.21
N THR A 3 0.20 -1.61 12.51
CA THR A 3 0.56 -0.20 12.28
C THR A 3 0.68 0.07 10.79
N ALA A 4 0.18 1.22 10.33
CA ALA A 4 0.32 1.67 8.96
C ALA A 4 0.95 3.07 8.89
N TYR A 5 1.94 3.23 8.03
CA TYR A 5 2.60 4.50 7.73
C TYR A 5 2.31 4.88 6.27
N LEU A 6 1.93 6.14 6.05
CA LEU A 6 1.78 6.70 4.71
C LEU A 6 2.92 7.68 4.43
N TYR A 7 3.58 7.50 3.29
CA TYR A 7 4.64 8.41 2.86
C TYR A 7 4.07 9.50 1.97
N ARG A 8 4.46 10.75 2.23
CA ARG A 8 3.94 11.89 1.48
C ARG A 8 5.07 12.84 1.09
N GLN A 9 5.05 13.27 -0.17
CA GLN A 9 5.97 14.28 -0.70
C GLN A 9 5.20 15.25 -1.60
N ASN A 10 5.47 16.55 -1.49
CA ASN A 10 4.84 17.58 -2.33
C ASN A 10 3.31 17.42 -2.43
N ASN A 11 2.65 17.16 -1.29
CA ASN A 11 1.21 16.94 -1.16
C ASN A 11 0.65 15.62 -1.75
N HIS A 12 1.49 14.77 -2.35
CA HIS A 12 1.10 13.47 -2.93
C HIS A 12 1.58 12.30 -2.08
N TYR A 13 0.80 11.23 -1.97
CA TYR A 13 1.28 9.99 -1.37
C TYR A 13 2.26 9.29 -2.32
N THR A 14 3.37 8.81 -1.77
CA THR A 14 4.46 8.17 -2.50
C THR A 14 4.65 6.71 -2.11
N GLY A 15 3.86 6.20 -1.16
CA GLY A 15 3.93 4.82 -0.73
C GLY A 15 3.34 4.63 0.66
N PHE A 16 3.42 3.40 1.15
CA PHE A 16 2.97 3.01 2.47
C PHE A 16 3.82 1.87 3.03
N GLU A 17 3.74 1.68 4.34
CA GLU A 17 4.34 0.58 5.09
C GLU A 17 3.34 0.08 6.13
N ILE A 18 3.13 -1.23 6.19
CA ILE A 18 2.20 -1.91 7.07
C ILE A 18 2.98 -2.99 7.82
N ASP A 19 2.86 -3.02 9.14
CA ASP A 19 3.53 -4.00 10.01
C ASP A 19 2.51 -4.64 10.96
N GLY A 20 2.54 -5.97 11.06
CA GLY A 20 1.60 -6.77 11.86
C GLY A 20 0.21 -6.98 11.23
N HIS A 21 0.10 -7.10 9.90
CA HIS A 21 -1.18 -7.42 9.22
C HIS A 21 -1.45 -8.93 9.05
N ALA A 22 -0.52 -9.78 9.47
CA ALA A 22 -0.64 -11.25 9.42
C ALA A 22 -0.61 -11.88 10.84
N ASP A 23 -0.79 -11.06 11.88
CA ASP A 23 -0.85 -11.53 13.27
C ASP A 23 -2.03 -12.51 13.42
N TYR A 24 -1.70 -13.77 13.70
CA TYR A 24 -2.67 -14.86 13.89
C TYR A 24 -3.25 -14.75 15.32
N ALA A 25 -4.21 -13.85 15.51
CA ALA A 25 -5.04 -13.79 16.70
C ALA A 25 -6.49 -14.05 16.29
N SER A 26 -7.07 -15.13 16.81
CA SER A 26 -8.32 -15.79 16.39
C SER A 26 -9.58 -14.91 16.27
N ASP A 27 -9.53 -13.65 16.73
CA ASP A 27 -10.63 -12.68 16.72
C ASP A 27 -10.34 -11.41 15.87
N ASP A 28 -9.07 -11.16 15.46
CA ASP A 28 -8.64 -9.99 14.67
C ASP A 28 -8.51 -10.26 13.15
N ASP A 29 -8.82 -11.49 12.71
CA ASP A 29 -8.68 -11.95 11.32
C ASP A 29 -9.43 -11.07 10.30
N ILE A 30 -10.57 -10.49 10.67
CA ILE A 30 -11.34 -9.59 9.78
C ILE A 30 -10.57 -8.30 9.50
N VAL A 31 -9.88 -7.75 10.50
CA VAL A 31 -9.10 -6.51 10.35
C VAL A 31 -7.87 -6.78 9.49
N CYS A 32 -7.15 -7.88 9.78
CA CYS A 32 -6.02 -8.34 8.98
C CYS A 32 -6.40 -8.58 7.51
N ALA A 33 -7.53 -9.24 7.27
CA ALA A 33 -8.07 -9.45 5.92
C ALA A 33 -8.44 -8.14 5.23
N ALA A 34 -9.07 -7.19 5.95
CA ALA A 34 -9.43 -5.88 5.41
C ALA A 34 -8.20 -5.04 5.02
N ILE A 35 -7.13 -5.10 5.81
CA ILE A 35 -5.86 -4.40 5.52
C ILE A 35 -5.19 -5.04 4.30
N SER A 36 -5.19 -6.38 4.23
CA SER A 36 -4.60 -7.13 3.11
C SER A 36 -5.33 -6.84 1.80
N ILE A 37 -6.67 -6.90 1.78
CA ILE A 37 -7.44 -6.65 0.57
C ILE A 37 -7.33 -5.19 0.12
N SER A 38 -7.32 -4.23 1.05
CA SER A 38 -7.18 -2.81 0.73
C SER A 38 -5.83 -2.50 0.09
N SER A 39 -4.74 -2.97 0.72
CA SER A 39 -3.37 -2.72 0.24
C SER A 39 -3.11 -3.39 -1.11
N ILE A 40 -3.49 -4.66 -1.28
CA ILE A 40 -3.31 -5.39 -2.55
C ILE A 40 -4.18 -4.79 -3.66
N THR A 41 -5.42 -4.39 -3.35
CA THR A 41 -6.30 -3.75 -4.34
C THR A 41 -5.71 -2.43 -4.83
N ALA A 42 -5.15 -1.63 -3.93
CA ALA A 42 -4.48 -0.38 -4.30
C ALA A 42 -3.28 -0.64 -5.23
N LEU A 43 -2.44 -1.63 -4.93
CA LEU A 43 -1.30 -2.00 -5.78
C LEU A 43 -1.76 -2.47 -7.16
N ASN A 44 -2.74 -3.37 -7.22
CA ASN A 44 -3.28 -3.87 -8.49
C ASN A 44 -3.89 -2.75 -9.34
N ALA A 45 -4.56 -1.77 -8.71
CA ALA A 45 -5.11 -0.62 -9.44
C ALA A 45 -4.00 0.31 -9.97
N LEU A 46 -2.90 0.51 -9.23
CA LEU A 46 -1.73 1.24 -9.73
C LEU A 46 -1.15 0.55 -10.97
N GLU A 47 -1.00 -0.76 -10.95
CA GLU A 47 -0.43 -1.53 -12.06
C GLU A 47 -1.39 -1.60 -13.26
N LEU A 48 -2.61 -2.11 -13.06
CA LEU A 48 -3.53 -2.44 -14.14
C LEU A 48 -4.21 -1.22 -14.77
N LEU A 49 -4.46 -0.16 -14.00
CA LEU A 49 -5.20 1.01 -14.49
C LEU A 49 -4.27 2.16 -14.86
N LEU A 50 -3.12 2.28 -14.19
CA LEU A 50 -2.22 3.43 -14.34
C LEU A 50 -0.86 3.05 -14.96
N GLY A 51 -0.56 1.76 -15.11
CA GLY A 51 0.74 1.29 -15.59
C GLY A 51 1.90 1.71 -14.69
N ILE A 52 1.62 1.90 -13.40
CA ILE A 52 2.61 2.27 -12.39
C ILE A 52 2.95 1.00 -11.61
N GLU A 53 4.19 0.54 -11.71
CA GLU A 53 4.70 -0.61 -10.96
C GLU A 53 5.39 -0.13 -9.66
N PRO A 54 4.77 -0.31 -8.49
CA PRO A 54 5.37 0.06 -7.21
C PRO A 54 6.50 -0.92 -6.85
N LYS A 55 7.51 -0.44 -6.13
CA LYS A 55 8.53 -1.31 -5.55
C LYS A 55 8.06 -1.76 -4.18
N CYS A 56 7.83 -3.06 -4.01
CA CYS A 56 7.36 -3.64 -2.77
C CYS A 56 8.38 -4.56 -2.11
N GLU A 57 8.38 -4.56 -0.77
CA GLU A 57 9.11 -5.45 0.12
C GLU A 57 8.09 -6.09 1.07
N GLN A 58 8.16 -7.41 1.25
CA GLN A 58 7.19 -8.16 2.04
C GLN A 58 7.88 -9.21 2.93
N ASP A 59 7.37 -9.38 4.14
CA ASP A 59 7.70 -10.49 5.05
C ASP A 59 6.38 -11.06 5.60
N GLU A 60 6.01 -12.25 5.11
CA GLU A 60 4.74 -12.91 5.44
C GLU A 60 4.69 -13.38 6.90
N LEU A 61 5.82 -13.79 7.48
CA LEU A 61 5.87 -14.29 8.86
C LEU A 61 5.66 -13.15 9.86
N ARG A 62 6.17 -11.97 9.54
CA ARG A 62 5.97 -10.74 10.32
C ARG A 62 4.62 -10.06 10.02
N GLY A 63 4.02 -10.35 8.87
CA GLY A 63 2.90 -9.56 8.36
C GLY A 63 3.35 -8.14 8.05
N TYR A 64 4.44 -8.02 7.30
CA TYR A 64 5.02 -6.74 6.89
C TYR A 64 4.88 -6.55 5.37
N LEU A 65 4.44 -5.37 4.96
CA LEU A 65 4.32 -4.96 3.56
C LEU A 65 4.72 -3.50 3.43
N LYS A 66 5.71 -3.21 2.61
CA LYS A 66 6.13 -1.86 2.27
C LYS A 66 6.11 -1.68 0.77
N CYS A 67 5.48 -0.63 0.29
CA CYS A 67 5.42 -0.33 -1.14
C CYS A 67 5.66 1.14 -1.40
N VAL A 68 6.52 1.45 -2.37
CA VAL A 68 6.86 2.82 -2.77
C VAL A 68 6.69 3.02 -4.27
N LEU A 69 6.15 4.16 -4.67
CA LEU A 69 6.02 4.55 -6.06
C LEU A 69 7.42 4.80 -6.67
N PRO A 70 7.63 4.48 -7.96
CA PRO A 70 8.88 4.76 -8.64
C PRO A 70 9.13 6.26 -8.76
N THR A 71 10.40 6.65 -8.78
CA THR A 71 10.82 8.04 -8.99
C THR A 71 10.61 8.45 -10.45
N GLY A 72 10.25 9.71 -10.70
CA GLY A 72 10.14 10.25 -12.07
C GLY A 72 8.79 10.00 -12.75
N LEU A 73 7.75 9.67 -12.00
CA LEU A 73 6.38 9.68 -12.49
C LEU A 73 6.02 11.09 -13.02
N SER A 74 5.39 11.14 -14.20
CA SER A 74 4.91 12.41 -14.74
C SER A 74 3.84 13.02 -13.84
N GLY A 75 3.68 14.35 -13.87
CA GLY A 75 2.62 15.03 -13.10
C GLY A 75 1.23 14.45 -13.38
N GLN A 76 0.97 14.07 -14.63
CA GLN A 76 -0.28 13.40 -15.02
C GLN A 76 -0.47 12.02 -14.38
N GLN A 77 0.60 11.27 -14.10
CA GLN A 77 0.53 9.98 -13.40
C GLN A 77 0.37 10.16 -11.88
N LEU A 78 0.96 11.21 -11.32
CA LEU A 78 0.79 11.56 -9.90
C LEU A 78 -0.63 12.09 -9.61
N ASP A 79 -1.16 12.94 -10.49
CA ASP A 79 -2.54 13.45 -10.43
C ASP A 79 -3.58 12.35 -10.67
N LYS A 80 -3.23 11.35 -11.49
CA LYS A 80 -4.05 10.15 -11.74
C LYS A 80 -3.79 9.01 -10.75
N SER A 81 -3.02 9.22 -9.69
CA SER A 81 -2.83 8.25 -8.60
C SER A 81 -3.66 8.61 -7.34
N PRO A 82 -5.00 8.78 -7.42
CA PRO A 82 -5.82 8.96 -6.23
C PRO A 82 -5.96 7.65 -5.46
N THR A 83 -5.50 6.52 -6.00
CA THR A 83 -5.62 5.19 -5.38
C THR A 83 -4.96 5.13 -4.00
N LEU A 84 -3.84 5.82 -3.80
CA LEU A 84 -3.23 5.95 -2.47
C LEU A 84 -3.95 6.96 -1.58
N ASN A 85 -4.69 7.93 -2.14
CA ASN A 85 -5.51 8.87 -1.37
C ASN A 85 -6.80 8.25 -0.82
N THR A 86 -7.17 7.05 -1.29
CA THR A 86 -8.37 6.31 -0.85
C THR A 86 -8.08 5.21 0.16
N LEU A 87 -6.81 4.97 0.50
CA LEU A 87 -6.37 4.14 1.63
C LEU A 87 -6.46 4.96 2.93
#